data_AF-A0A519DBE2-F1
#
_entry.id   AF-A0A519DBE2-F1
#
_cell.length_a   1.000
_cell.length_b   1.000
_cell.length_c   1.000
_cell.angle_alpha   90.00
_cell.angle_beta   90.00
_cell.angle_gamma   90.00
#
_symmetry.space_group_name_H-M   'P 1'
#
loop_
_entity.id
_entity.type
_entity.pdbx_description
1 polymer ?
#
loop_
_entity_poly.entity_id
_entity_poly.type
_entity_poly.pdbx_seq_one_letter_code
_entity_poly.pdbx_strand_id
1 'polypeptide(L)'
;MLSALNRYLRPLRRTHDAQSCGQCMGACELCGAEGVSTKMARASQSLLECCNGCIGSMGLIAEQVMRPRVSAPAEPRSHISGKGITGVDIMTKDEMELASDFNSRIRNAREHRGLSQEDLARKMNEKIGVIQKAENGIRPTDSLVNKFAKALDVRLFVESMSHGHTMVTSDSDRQMTISDAKKQIEKSPKNKIAKKKGRKIGVSRSGARSRR
;
A
#
# COMPACT_ATOMS: atom_id res chain seq x y z
N MET A 1 -44.41 -76.83 -9.38
CA MET A 1 -44.33 -76.45 -10.80
C MET A 1 -44.81 -75.02 -10.92
N LEU A 2 -43.92 -74.12 -11.36
CA LEU A 2 -44.21 -73.00 -12.28
C LEU A 2 -45.27 -71.99 -11.79
N SER A 3 -45.10 -70.67 -11.74
CA SER A 3 -44.18 -69.72 -12.34
C SER A 3 -44.68 -68.34 -11.87
N ALA A 4 -43.82 -67.34 -11.76
CA ALA A 4 -44.03 -66.02 -12.40
C ALA A 4 -43.13 -64.95 -11.76
N LEU A 5 -42.06 -64.66 -12.48
CA LEU A 5 -41.49 -63.33 -12.61
C LEU A 5 -42.60 -62.30 -12.90
N ASN A 6 -42.61 -61.15 -12.22
CA ASN A 6 -42.36 -59.83 -12.84
C ASN A 6 -42.88 -58.67 -11.98
N ARG A 7 -41.97 -57.70 -11.81
CA ARG A 7 -42.16 -56.27 -12.05
C ARG A 7 -42.99 -55.39 -11.10
N TYR A 8 -42.30 -54.29 -10.77
CA TYR A 8 -42.72 -52.91 -10.93
C TYR A 8 -43.13 -52.11 -9.66
N LEU A 9 -42.32 -51.06 -9.47
CA LEU A 9 -42.67 -49.67 -9.12
C LEU A 9 -42.50 -49.23 -7.66
N ARG A 10 -41.44 -48.42 -7.48
CA ARG A 10 -41.36 -47.33 -6.50
C ARG A 10 -42.64 -46.49 -6.50
N PRO A 11 -42.93 -45.82 -5.37
CA PRO A 11 -43.33 -44.43 -5.41
C PRO A 11 -42.27 -43.54 -4.77
N LEU A 12 -41.80 -42.59 -5.58
CA LEU A 12 -41.24 -41.32 -5.14
C LEU A 12 -42.26 -40.57 -4.27
N ARG A 13 -41.85 -40.11 -3.08
CA ARG A 13 -42.40 -38.92 -2.39
C ARG A 13 -41.18 -38.20 -1.81
N ARG A 14 -40.65 -37.11 -2.39
CA ARG A 14 -41.23 -35.78 -2.62
C ARG A 14 -41.90 -35.21 -1.38
N THR A 15 -41.10 -34.64 -0.50
CA THR A 15 -41.42 -33.34 0.11
C THR A 15 -40.30 -32.37 -0.26
N HIS A 16 -40.64 -31.46 -1.16
CA HIS A 16 -39.88 -30.26 -1.42
C HIS A 16 -40.16 -29.30 -0.25
N ASP A 17 -39.25 -29.21 0.71
CA ASP A 17 -39.17 -28.01 1.56
C ASP A 17 -38.25 -27.01 0.86
N ALA A 18 -38.82 -26.39 -0.17
CA ALA A 18 -38.25 -25.30 -0.93
C ALA A 18 -38.46 -23.99 -0.17
N GLN A 19 -37.80 -23.79 0.98
CA GLN A 19 -37.82 -22.49 1.66
C GLN A 19 -36.53 -22.23 2.47
N SER A 20 -35.41 -22.06 1.75
CA SER A 20 -34.30 -21.16 2.13
C SER A 20 -33.24 -21.17 1.02
N CYS A 21 -33.57 -20.51 -0.09
CA CYS A 21 -32.60 -20.12 -1.10
C CYS A 21 -31.70 -19.02 -0.51
N GLY A 22 -30.48 -19.39 -0.11
CA GLY A 22 -29.49 -18.46 0.43
C GLY A 22 -28.28 -19.17 1.03
N GLN A 23 -27.37 -19.64 0.16
CA GLN A 23 -25.99 -20.05 0.47
C GLN A 23 -25.82 -21.26 1.42
N CYS A 24 -26.00 -22.46 0.88
CA CYS A 24 -25.47 -23.70 1.49
C CYS A 24 -24.53 -24.38 0.47
N MET A 25 -23.30 -23.89 0.32
CA MET A 25 -22.30 -24.47 -0.58
C MET A 25 -21.25 -25.29 0.20
N GLY A 26 -21.69 -26.02 1.23
CA GLY A 26 -20.82 -26.90 2.01
C GLY A 26 -20.76 -28.31 1.41
N ALA A 27 -19.62 -28.98 1.56
CA ALA A 27 -19.47 -30.40 1.26
C ALA A 27 -19.30 -31.17 2.58
N CYS A 28 -20.06 -32.26 2.74
CA CYS A 28 -19.99 -33.08 3.95
C CYS A 28 -18.80 -34.06 3.88
N GLU A 29 -17.90 -33.99 4.86
CA GLU A 29 -16.70 -34.85 4.93
C GLU A 29 -17.02 -36.32 5.32
N LEU A 30 -18.23 -36.60 5.81
CA LEU A 30 -18.64 -37.96 6.21
C LEU A 30 -19.39 -38.72 5.11
N CYS A 31 -20.27 -38.05 4.37
CA CYS A 31 -21.09 -38.68 3.33
C CYS A 31 -20.80 -38.19 1.90
N GLY A 32 -19.93 -37.20 1.74
CA GLY A 32 -19.54 -36.66 0.43
C GLY A 32 -20.62 -35.83 -0.28
N ALA A 33 -21.76 -35.57 0.36
CA ALA A 33 -22.81 -34.77 -0.24
C ALA A 33 -22.38 -33.30 -0.38
N GLU A 34 -22.47 -32.77 -1.60
CA GLU A 34 -22.19 -31.38 -1.94
C GLU A 34 -23.47 -30.54 -1.98
N GLY A 35 -23.36 -29.23 -1.71
CA GLY A 35 -24.50 -28.31 -1.73
C GLY A 35 -25.45 -28.44 -0.54
N VAL A 36 -24.97 -29.01 0.57
CA VAL A 36 -25.74 -29.20 1.80
C VAL A 36 -25.27 -28.21 2.88
N SER A 37 -26.13 -27.92 3.85
CA SER A 37 -25.72 -27.11 5.00
C SER A 37 -24.79 -27.92 5.90
N THR A 38 -23.52 -27.51 5.94
CA THR A 38 -22.51 -28.10 6.82
C THR A 38 -22.39 -27.33 8.12
N LYS A 39 -22.11 -28.05 9.20
CA LYS A 39 -21.75 -27.50 10.52
C LYS A 39 -20.49 -28.20 10.98
N MET A 40 -19.66 -27.49 11.74
CA MET A 40 -18.50 -28.07 12.40
C MET A 40 -18.99 -29.02 13.50
N ALA A 41 -18.62 -30.29 13.40
CA ALA A 41 -18.92 -31.30 14.40
C ALA A 41 -17.65 -32.07 14.76
N ARG A 42 -17.53 -32.46 16.04
CA ARG A 42 -16.40 -33.24 16.50
C ARG A 42 -16.66 -34.72 16.26
N ALA A 43 -15.91 -35.31 15.34
CA ALA A 43 -15.90 -36.75 15.10
C ALA A 43 -14.62 -37.33 15.70
N SER A 44 -14.74 -38.09 16.79
CA SER A 44 -13.61 -38.61 17.57
C SER A 44 -12.66 -37.50 18.06
N GLN A 45 -11.47 -37.37 17.46
CA GLN A 45 -10.43 -36.41 17.82
C GLN A 45 -10.28 -35.25 16.83
N SER A 46 -10.99 -35.28 15.69
CA SER A 46 -10.93 -34.24 14.66
C SER A 46 -12.23 -33.43 14.56
N LEU A 47 -12.10 -32.19 14.11
CA LEU A 47 -13.22 -31.32 13.79
C LEU A 47 -13.47 -31.37 12.28
N LEU A 48 -14.68 -31.78 11.87
CA LEU A 48 -15.06 -31.97 10.47
C LEU A 48 -16.29 -31.14 10.13
N GLU A 49 -16.43 -30.76 8.85
CA GLU A 49 -17.65 -30.16 8.32
C GLU A 49 -18.64 -31.26 7.90
N CYS A 50 -19.76 -31.35 8.62
CA CYS A 50 -20.73 -32.41 8.45
C CYS A 50 -22.12 -31.84 8.17
N CYS A 51 -22.91 -32.52 7.33
CA CYS A 51 -24.30 -32.16 7.12
C CYS A 51 -25.16 -32.51 8.35
N ASN A 52 -26.30 -31.82 8.52
CA ASN A 52 -27.20 -32.07 9.66
C ASN A 52 -27.68 -33.54 9.73
N GLY A 53 -27.78 -34.24 8.59
CA GLY A 53 -28.15 -35.65 8.54
C GLY A 53 -27.11 -36.58 9.19
N CYS A 54 -25.82 -36.40 8.86
CA CYS A 54 -24.73 -37.18 9.46
C CYS A 54 -24.53 -36.85 10.94
N ILE A 55 -24.71 -35.57 11.32
CA ILE A 55 -24.64 -35.15 12.72
C ILE A 55 -25.74 -35.87 13.53
N GLY A 56 -26.97 -35.92 13.02
CA GLY A 56 -28.09 -36.58 13.68
C GLY A 56 -27.98 -38.11 13.70
N SER A 57 -27.56 -38.72 12.59
CA SER A 57 -27.48 -40.19 12.50
C SER A 57 -26.31 -40.79 13.29
N MET A 58 -25.20 -40.06 13.42
CA MET A 58 -24.00 -40.51 14.13
C MET A 58 -23.87 -39.90 15.53
N GLY A 59 -24.87 -39.13 15.99
CA GLY A 59 -24.90 -38.54 17.34
C GLY A 59 -23.74 -37.58 17.62
N LEU A 60 -23.26 -36.85 16.61
CA LEU A 60 -22.11 -35.97 16.75
C LEU A 60 -22.50 -34.66 17.45
N ILE A 61 -21.60 -34.13 18.28
CA ILE A 61 -21.81 -32.85 18.95
C ILE A 61 -21.40 -31.73 18.00
N ALA A 62 -22.37 -30.94 17.56
CA ALA A 62 -22.12 -29.75 16.74
C ALA A 62 -21.51 -28.65 17.62
N GLU A 63 -20.28 -28.25 17.30
CA GLU A 63 -19.58 -27.21 18.04
C GLU A 63 -19.74 -25.88 17.31
N GLN A 64 -20.41 -24.93 17.95
CA GLN A 64 -20.48 -23.57 17.44
C GLN A 64 -19.17 -22.86 17.75
N VAL A 65 -18.20 -22.98 16.85
CA VAL A 65 -17.00 -22.13 16.88
C VAL A 65 -17.48 -20.71 16.63
N MET A 66 -17.69 -19.93 17.70
CA MET A 66 -17.80 -18.48 17.61
C MET A 66 -16.50 -18.00 16.97
N ARG A 67 -16.52 -17.77 15.65
CA ARG A 67 -15.44 -17.06 14.98
C ARG A 67 -15.43 -15.68 15.63
N PRO A 68 -14.38 -15.27 16.38
CA PRO A 68 -14.27 -13.87 16.74
C PRO A 68 -14.33 -13.10 15.42
N ARG A 69 -15.23 -12.13 15.33
CA ARG A 69 -15.22 -11.19 14.21
C ARG A 69 -13.87 -10.50 14.29
N VAL A 70 -12.90 -11.00 13.52
CA VAL A 70 -11.68 -10.28 13.23
C VAL A 70 -12.17 -9.08 12.44
N SER A 71 -12.38 -7.97 13.14
CA SER A 71 -12.36 -6.66 12.52
C SER A 71 -11.05 -6.64 11.76
N ALA A 72 -11.15 -6.65 10.43
CA ALA A 72 -9.98 -6.54 9.57
C ALA A 72 -9.10 -5.43 10.14
N PRO A 73 -7.79 -5.66 10.34
CA PRO A 73 -6.90 -4.57 10.70
C PRO A 73 -7.16 -3.49 9.67
N ALA A 74 -7.53 -2.28 10.13
CA ALA A 74 -7.64 -1.15 9.25
C ALA A 74 -6.28 -1.04 8.55
N GLU A 75 -6.20 -1.46 7.29
CA GLU A 75 -5.03 -1.17 6.48
C GLU A 75 -4.79 0.33 6.65
N PRO A 76 -3.55 0.76 6.91
CA PRO A 76 -3.23 2.17 6.86
C PRO A 76 -3.45 2.59 5.41
N ARG A 77 -4.67 3.02 5.10
CA ARG A 77 -4.97 3.73 3.88
C ARG A 77 -4.03 4.91 3.92
N SER A 78 -2.96 4.86 3.12
CA SER A 78 -2.20 6.04 2.75
C SER A 78 -3.14 6.89 1.90
N HIS A 79 -4.10 7.52 2.58
CA HIS A 79 -4.77 8.68 2.08
C HIS A 79 -3.70 9.75 2.00
N ILE A 80 -2.99 9.80 0.88
CA ILE A 80 -2.49 11.05 0.34
C ILE A 80 -3.75 11.82 -0.05
N SER A 81 -4.45 12.33 0.96
CA SER A 81 -5.32 13.46 0.77
C SER A 81 -4.39 14.58 0.38
N GLY A 82 -4.31 14.87 -0.91
CA GLY A 82 -3.94 16.20 -1.40
C GLY A 82 -4.98 17.21 -0.95
N LYS A 83 -5.17 17.34 0.37
CA LYS A 83 -5.73 18.51 0.99
C LYS A 83 -4.55 19.46 0.97
N GLY A 84 -4.46 20.26 -0.09
CA GLY A 84 -3.71 21.51 -0.01
C GLY A 84 -4.29 22.24 1.18
N ILE A 85 -3.62 22.12 2.32
CA ILE A 85 -3.92 22.87 3.52
C ILE A 85 -3.77 24.33 3.11
N THR A 86 -4.90 25.01 2.95
CA THR A 86 -4.95 26.43 2.64
C THR A 86 -4.25 27.16 3.78
N GLY A 87 -2.99 27.57 3.56
CA GLY A 87 -2.16 28.22 4.57
C GLY A 87 -0.78 27.59 4.81
N VAL A 88 -0.44 26.44 4.22
CA VAL A 88 0.97 26.02 4.13
C VAL A 88 1.40 26.10 2.69
N ASP A 89 1.95 27.27 2.36
CA ASP A 89 2.67 27.43 1.12
C ASP A 89 3.94 26.57 1.20
N ILE A 90 3.98 25.49 0.43
CA ILE A 90 5.17 24.63 0.32
C ILE A 90 6.33 25.44 -0.28
N MET A 91 6.04 26.53 -0.99
CA MET A 91 7.02 27.39 -1.65
C MET A 91 7.76 28.33 -0.68
N THR A 92 7.29 28.51 0.56
CA THR A 92 7.93 29.40 1.56
C THR A 92 8.62 28.64 2.70
N LYS A 93 8.62 27.31 2.70
CA LYS A 93 9.13 26.52 3.83
C LYS A 93 10.66 26.35 3.84
N ASP A 94 11.32 26.66 2.73
CA ASP A 94 12.76 26.44 2.54
C ASP A 94 13.57 27.74 2.62
N GLU A 95 13.22 28.65 3.53
CA GLU A 95 14.00 29.88 3.78
C GLU A 95 15.41 29.56 4.30
N MET A 96 15.63 28.38 4.90
CA MET A 96 16.88 28.01 5.55
C MET A 96 17.48 26.75 4.94
N GLU A 97 18.58 26.90 4.21
CA GLU A 97 19.35 25.81 3.64
C GLU A 97 20.60 25.50 4.49
N LEU A 98 21.12 24.27 4.38
CA LEU A 98 22.38 23.92 5.01
C LEU A 98 23.53 24.66 4.32
N ALA A 99 24.37 25.35 5.08
CA ALA A 99 25.56 26.01 4.53
C ALA A 99 26.43 25.03 3.73
N SER A 100 27.00 25.46 2.61
CA SER A 100 27.99 24.66 1.86
C SER A 100 29.19 24.24 2.71
N ASP A 101 29.58 25.09 3.65
CA ASP A 101 30.78 24.93 4.49
C ASP A 101 30.48 24.26 5.84
N PHE A 102 29.39 23.49 5.93
CA PHE A 102 28.94 22.87 7.17
C PHE A 102 30.02 21.95 7.78
N ASN A 103 30.81 21.26 6.95
CA ASN A 103 31.89 20.38 7.38
C ASN A 103 32.98 21.12 8.15
N SER A 104 33.46 22.25 7.61
CA SER A 104 34.47 23.11 8.23
C SER A 104 33.93 23.74 9.51
N ARG A 105 32.66 24.18 9.52
CA ARG A 105 32.02 24.72 10.73
C ARG A 105 31.93 23.68 11.85
N ILE A 106 31.55 22.45 11.54
CA ILE A 106 31.49 21.35 12.53
C ILE A 106 32.88 21.05 13.08
N ARG A 107 33.89 20.93 12.21
CA ARG A 107 35.28 20.65 12.63
C ARG A 107 35.82 21.75 13.54
N ASN A 108 35.70 23.01 13.12
CA ASN A 108 36.17 24.16 13.90
C ASN A 108 35.45 24.26 15.24
N ALA A 109 34.13 24.02 15.28
CA ALA A 109 33.37 24.04 16.53
C ALA A 109 33.74 22.87 17.46
N ARG A 110 34.08 21.71 16.92
CA ARG A 110 34.60 20.57 17.68
C ARG A 110 35.96 20.90 18.31
N GLU A 111 36.88 21.45 17.51
CA GLU A 111 38.23 21.83 17.94
C GLU A 111 38.21 22.94 18.98
N HIS A 112 37.37 23.96 18.78
CA HIS A 112 37.19 25.05 19.75
C HIS A 112 36.69 24.55 21.11
N ARG A 113 35.94 23.44 21.14
CA ARG A 113 35.48 22.80 22.38
C ARG A 113 36.44 21.74 22.91
N GLY A 114 37.56 21.47 22.22
CA GLY A 114 38.54 20.46 22.61
C GLY A 114 37.99 19.02 22.62
N LEU A 115 36.94 18.73 21.86
CA LEU A 115 36.30 17.41 21.84
C LEU A 115 36.99 16.49 20.82
N SER A 116 37.24 15.24 21.18
CA SER A 116 37.58 14.20 20.19
C SER A 116 36.34 13.84 19.35
N GLN A 117 36.53 13.17 18.21
CA GLN A 117 35.41 12.69 17.41
C GLN A 117 34.58 11.66 18.18
N GLU A 118 35.23 10.86 19.02
CA GLU A 118 34.62 9.88 19.91
C GLU A 118 33.78 10.57 21.00
N ASP A 119 34.27 11.66 21.58
CA ASP A 119 33.53 12.42 22.60
C ASP A 119 32.28 13.08 22.02
N LEU A 120 32.40 13.65 20.82
CA LEU A 120 31.26 14.25 20.13
C LEU A 120 30.21 13.20 19.76
N ALA A 121 30.65 12.03 19.28
CA ALA A 121 29.79 10.89 19.00
C ALA A 121 29.02 10.43 20.25
N ARG A 122 29.71 10.29 21.38
CA ARG A 122 29.12 9.96 22.68
C ARG A 122 28.10 11.01 23.14
N LYS A 123 28.44 12.30 23.02
CA LYS A 123 27.57 13.42 23.44
C LYS A 123 26.26 13.47 22.65
N MET A 124 26.27 13.10 21.37
CA MET A 124 25.09 13.11 20.51
C MET A 124 24.38 11.76 20.40
N ASN A 125 24.88 10.72 21.09
CA ASN A 125 24.43 9.33 20.95
C ASN A 125 24.42 8.86 19.49
N GLU A 126 25.49 9.16 18.75
CA GLU A 126 25.67 8.75 17.35
C GLU A 126 26.94 7.92 17.17
N LYS A 127 27.02 7.18 16.06
CA LYS A 127 28.22 6.40 15.74
C LYS A 127 29.38 7.32 15.32
N ILE A 128 30.61 6.98 15.69
CA ILE A 128 31.83 7.72 15.31
C ILE A 128 31.92 7.91 13.79
N GLY A 129 31.59 6.88 13.02
CA GLY A 129 31.60 6.95 11.55
C GLY A 129 30.61 7.97 10.97
N VAL A 130 29.54 8.34 11.68
CA VAL A 130 28.62 9.40 11.25
C VAL A 130 29.28 10.78 11.40
N ILE A 131 30.01 10.99 12.50
CA ILE A 131 30.77 12.23 12.73
C ILE A 131 31.84 12.41 11.66
N GLN A 132 32.61 11.35 11.40
CA GLN A 132 33.65 11.36 10.37
C GLN A 132 33.09 11.69 8.99
N LYS A 133 31.96 11.08 8.61
CA LYS A 133 31.29 11.37 7.33
C LYS A 133 30.84 12.83 7.23
N ALA A 134 30.28 13.38 8.30
CA ALA A 134 29.86 14.78 8.35
C ALA A 134 31.06 15.74 8.22
N GLU A 135 32.16 15.46 8.94
CA GLU A 135 33.40 16.26 8.84
C GLU A 135 34.12 16.11 7.49
N ASN A 136 33.87 15.02 6.76
CA ASN A 136 34.38 14.79 5.40
C ASN A 136 33.50 15.44 4.31
N GLY A 137 32.40 16.11 4.67
CA GLY A 137 31.53 16.80 3.72
C GLY A 137 30.40 15.95 3.13
N ILE A 138 30.16 14.75 3.66
CA ILE A 138 28.95 14.00 3.29
C ILE A 138 27.77 14.63 4.02
N ARG A 139 26.76 15.09 3.26
CA ARG A 139 25.56 15.71 3.82
C ARG A 139 24.82 14.72 4.73
N PRO A 140 24.70 15.00 6.04
CA PRO A 140 23.94 14.16 6.95
C PRO A 140 22.44 14.48 6.85
N THR A 141 21.59 13.67 7.48
CA THR A 141 20.14 13.94 7.54
C THR A 141 19.86 15.21 8.35
N ASP A 142 18.78 15.92 8.03
CA ASP A 142 18.48 17.20 8.71
C ASP A 142 18.27 17.03 10.22
N SER A 143 17.79 15.85 10.66
CA SER A 143 17.76 15.47 12.08
C SER A 143 19.13 15.47 12.74
N LEU A 144 20.17 14.98 12.04
CA LEU A 144 21.54 14.98 12.52
C LEU A 144 22.13 16.39 12.50
N VAL A 145 21.88 17.17 11.45
CA VAL A 145 22.29 18.60 11.39
C VAL A 145 21.76 19.36 12.60
N ASN A 146 20.49 19.16 12.95
CA ASN A 146 19.88 19.76 14.14
C ASN A 146 20.56 19.30 15.45
N LYS A 147 21.02 18.05 15.53
CA LYS A 147 21.80 17.57 16.69
C LYS A 147 23.17 18.25 16.76
N PHE A 148 23.87 18.37 15.63
CA PHE A 148 25.16 19.08 15.58
C PHE A 148 25.01 20.54 16.01
N ALA A 149 23.99 21.23 15.46
CA ALA A 149 23.70 22.62 15.81
C ALA A 149 23.49 22.79 17.32
N LYS A 150 22.75 21.88 17.98
CA LYS A 150 22.51 21.91 19.44
C LYS A 150 23.74 21.51 20.26
N ALA A 151 24.46 20.46 19.86
CA ALA A 151 25.55 19.91 20.65
C ALA A 151 26.80 20.80 20.64
N LEU A 152 27.03 21.49 19.52
CA LEU A 152 28.14 22.39 19.29
C LEU A 152 27.75 23.88 19.45
N ASP A 153 26.45 24.18 19.56
CA ASP A 153 25.87 25.54 19.67
C ASP A 153 26.30 26.46 18.51
N VAL A 154 26.15 25.95 17.28
CA VAL A 154 26.53 26.65 16.04
C VAL A 154 25.36 26.68 15.07
N ARG A 155 25.23 27.81 14.36
CA ARG A 155 24.24 27.98 13.28
C ARG A 155 24.78 27.37 11.98
N LEU A 156 24.26 26.20 11.63
CA LEU A 156 24.62 25.48 10.39
C LEU A 156 23.71 25.83 9.20
N PHE A 157 22.51 26.32 9.48
CA PHE A 157 21.58 26.78 8.45
C PHE A 157 21.85 28.24 8.08
N VAL A 158 21.70 28.56 6.79
CA VAL A 158 21.90 29.88 6.20
C VAL A 158 20.67 30.18 5.34
N GLU A 159 20.29 31.45 5.27
CA GLU A 159 19.22 31.89 4.38
C GLU A 159 19.55 31.57 2.92
N SER A 160 18.65 30.86 2.24
CA SER A 160 18.81 30.52 0.84
C SER A 160 18.62 31.78 0.00
N MET A 161 19.74 32.40 -0.40
CA MET A 161 19.73 33.41 -1.45
C MET A 161 19.39 32.70 -2.75
N SER A 162 18.11 32.72 -3.16
CA SER A 162 17.68 32.16 -4.44
C SER A 162 18.42 32.87 -5.58
N HIS A 163 19.51 32.26 -6.04
CA HIS A 163 20.28 32.79 -7.15
C HIS A 163 19.49 32.54 -8.43
N GLY A 164 18.71 33.56 -8.81
CA GLY A 164 18.20 33.80 -10.15
C GLY A 164 17.25 32.73 -10.67
N HIS A 165 15.95 33.03 -10.65
CA HIS A 165 15.06 32.45 -11.65
C HIS A 165 15.68 32.67 -13.04
N THR A 166 15.94 31.59 -13.78
CA THR A 166 16.17 31.69 -15.22
C THR A 166 14.89 32.25 -15.81
N MET A 167 14.91 33.53 -16.17
CA MET A 167 13.80 34.17 -16.87
C MET A 167 13.62 33.43 -18.19
N VAL A 168 12.59 32.60 -18.27
CA VAL A 168 12.16 32.01 -19.53
C VAL A 168 11.45 33.15 -20.26
N THR A 169 12.14 33.78 -21.20
CA THR A 169 11.49 34.76 -22.08
C THR A 169 10.29 34.07 -22.71
N SER A 170 9.09 34.63 -22.52
CA SER A 170 7.91 34.13 -23.19
C SER A 170 8.17 34.16 -24.69
N ASP A 171 7.96 33.01 -25.30
CA ASP A 171 8.28 32.72 -26.69
C ASP A 171 7.24 33.34 -27.65
N SER A 172 6.99 34.64 -27.51
CA SER A 172 6.02 35.36 -28.34
C SER A 172 6.54 35.64 -29.75
N ASP A 173 7.86 35.59 -29.95
CA ASP A 173 8.52 35.90 -31.22
C ASP A 173 9.16 34.68 -31.92
N ARG A 174 8.88 33.44 -31.47
CA ARG A 174 9.21 32.27 -32.31
C ARG A 174 8.23 32.19 -33.48
N GLN A 175 8.77 32.23 -34.69
CA GLN A 175 8.04 31.87 -35.89
C GLN A 175 7.53 30.43 -35.72
N MET A 176 6.21 30.28 -35.70
CA MET A 176 5.53 29.00 -35.54
C MET A 176 5.96 28.04 -36.65
N THR A 177 6.37 26.84 -36.28
CA THR A 177 6.67 25.81 -37.28
C THR A 177 5.36 25.19 -37.78
N ILE A 178 5.37 24.64 -39.00
CA ILE A 178 4.20 23.93 -39.60
C ILE A 178 3.61 22.87 -38.64
N SER A 179 4.44 22.30 -37.76
CA SER A 179 4.04 21.31 -36.75
C SER A 179 3.18 21.87 -35.60
N ASP A 180 3.27 23.16 -35.30
CA ASP A 180 2.57 23.78 -34.17
C ASP A 180 1.11 24.18 -34.49
N ALA A 181 0.81 24.43 -35.77
CA ALA A 181 -0.51 24.87 -36.24
C ALA A 181 -1.64 23.85 -35.96
N LYS A 182 -1.33 22.56 -35.86
CA LYS A 182 -2.32 21.50 -35.58
C LYS A 182 -2.89 21.53 -34.16
N LYS A 183 -2.24 22.23 -33.21
CA LYS A 183 -2.66 22.27 -31.79
C LYS A 183 -3.77 23.29 -31.51
N GLN A 184 -3.94 24.31 -32.34
CA GLN A 184 -4.89 25.40 -32.06
C GLN A 184 -6.29 25.16 -32.65
N ILE A 185 -6.44 24.27 -33.63
CA ILE A 185 -7.72 24.01 -34.30
C ILE A 185 -8.73 23.24 -33.41
N GLU A 186 -8.30 22.67 -32.26
CA GLU A 186 -9.18 21.90 -31.36
C GLU A 186 -9.38 22.51 -29.97
N LYS A 187 -9.74 23.79 -29.88
CA LYS A 187 -10.36 24.35 -28.67
C LYS A 187 -11.65 25.11 -28.96
N SER A 188 -12.63 24.41 -29.51
CA SER A 188 -14.04 24.72 -29.21
C SER A 188 -14.40 24.17 -27.83
N PRO A 189 -15.22 24.87 -27.01
CA PRO A 189 -15.55 24.44 -25.65
C PRO A 189 -16.46 23.21 -25.72
N LYS A 190 -15.87 22.01 -25.70
CA LYS A 190 -16.64 20.77 -25.62
C LYS A 190 -17.19 20.61 -24.19
N ASN A 191 -18.50 20.78 -24.03
CA ASN A 191 -19.23 20.34 -22.83
C ASN A 191 -18.91 18.86 -22.58
N LYS A 192 -18.17 18.56 -21.50
CA LYS A 192 -17.71 17.20 -21.19
C LYS A 192 -18.87 16.41 -20.57
N ILE A 193 -19.58 15.64 -21.38
CA ILE A 193 -20.41 14.54 -20.85
C ILE A 193 -19.47 13.49 -20.27
N ALA A 194 -19.60 13.21 -18.97
CA ALA A 194 -18.75 12.29 -18.23
C ALA A 194 -18.93 10.84 -18.72
N LYS A 195 -18.05 10.38 -19.61
CA LYS A 195 -17.96 8.96 -19.96
C LYS A 195 -17.10 8.22 -18.92
N LYS A 196 -17.71 7.31 -18.16
CA LYS A 196 -17.04 6.36 -17.27
C LYS A 196 -16.04 5.53 -18.08
N LYS A 197 -14.74 5.63 -17.75
CA LYS A 197 -13.70 4.82 -18.37
C LYS A 197 -13.73 3.41 -17.77
N GLY A 198 -14.07 2.42 -18.59
CA GLY A 198 -13.78 1.02 -18.28
C GLY A 198 -12.26 0.80 -18.20
N ARG A 199 -11.81 0.02 -17.22
CA ARG A 199 -10.40 -0.31 -17.01
C ARG A 199 -9.94 -1.26 -18.12
N LYS A 200 -9.12 -0.76 -19.06
CA LYS A 200 -8.49 -1.61 -20.08
C LYS A 200 -7.32 -2.35 -19.43
N ILE A 201 -7.54 -3.63 -19.06
CA ILE A 201 -6.46 -4.57 -18.76
C ILE A 201 -5.82 -4.95 -20.11
N GLY A 202 -4.52 -4.77 -20.26
CA GLY A 202 -3.79 -5.31 -21.40
C GLY A 202 -2.48 -4.57 -21.67
N VAL A 203 -1.37 -5.10 -21.13
CA VAL A 203 -0.01 -4.79 -21.60
C VAL A 203 0.25 -5.69 -22.81
N SER A 204 0.22 -5.13 -24.01
CA SER A 204 0.78 -5.82 -25.19
C SER A 204 2.30 -5.69 -25.13
N ARG A 205 2.97 -6.74 -24.63
CA ARG A 205 4.41 -6.94 -24.80
C ARG A 205 4.68 -7.30 -26.27
N SER A 206 4.88 -6.31 -27.13
CA SER A 206 5.43 -6.51 -28.47
C SER A 206 6.90 -6.09 -28.48
N GLY A 207 7.78 -7.05 -28.22
CA GLY A 207 9.24 -6.91 -28.39
C GLY A 207 9.86 -8.30 -28.57
N ALA A 208 10.67 -8.48 -29.61
CA ALA A 208 11.28 -9.76 -29.96
C ALA A 208 12.22 -10.23 -28.84
N ARG A 209 11.99 -11.44 -28.31
CA ARG A 209 12.95 -12.12 -27.43
C ARG A 209 14.13 -12.57 -28.29
N SER A 210 15.24 -11.85 -28.19
CA SER A 210 16.56 -12.34 -28.59
C SER A 210 16.79 -13.71 -27.94
N ARG A 211 17.06 -14.74 -28.74
CA ARG A 211 17.64 -16.00 -28.28
C ARG A 211 19.15 -15.89 -28.53
N ARG A 212 19.93 -15.76 -27.47
CA ARG A 212 21.33 -16.15 -27.42
C ARG A 212 21.68 -16.57 -26.01
#